data_AF-A0A662ZKC8-F1
#
_entry.id   AF-A0A662ZKC8-F1
#
_cell.length_a   1.000
_cell.length_b   1.000
_cell.length_c   1.000
_cell.angle_alpha   90.00
_cell.angle_beta   90.00
_cell.angle_gamma   90.00
#
_symmetry.space_group_name_H-M   'P 1'
#
loop_
_entity.id
_entity.type
_entity.pdbx_description
1 polymer ?
#
loop_
_entity_poly.entity_id
_entity_poly.type
_entity_poly.pdbx_seq_one_letter_code
_entity_poly.pdbx_strand_id
1 'polypeptide(L)' 'IVILELKQTSDENEDKVLIAQDAVEQIIQKKYADPYIKRNDIKAVLTYGICFCKKECVVVGRKLK' A
#
# COMPACT_ATOMS: atom_id res chain seq x y z
N ILE A 1 6.77 0.29 11.62
CA ILE A 1 6.07 1.36 10.87
C ILE A 1 5.16 0.72 9.84
N VAL A 2 3.97 1.27 9.65
CA VAL A 2 3.04 0.86 8.59
C VAL A 2 2.75 2.08 7.72
N ILE A 3 2.84 1.93 6.40
CA ILE A 3 2.50 2.97 5.43
C ILE A 3 1.35 2.46 4.57
N LEU A 4 0.30 3.26 4.46
CA LEU A 4 -0.92 2.91 3.74
C LEU A 4 -1.14 3.89 2.60
N GLU A 5 -1.50 3.38 1.43
CA GLU A 5 -2.04 4.17 0.32
C GLU A 5 -3.43 3.63 0.00
N LEU A 6 -4.43 4.52 0.00
CA LEU A 6 -5.83 4.18 -0.20
C LEU A 6 -6.27 4.59 -1.59
N LYS A 7 -6.95 3.68 -2.27
CA LYS A 7 -7.63 3.88 -3.55
C LYS A 7 -9.08 3.49 -3.41
N GLN A 8 -9.90 4.01 -4.30
CA GLN A 8 -11.30 3.64 -4.39
C GLN A 8 -11.71 3.55 -5.86
N THR A 9 -12.54 2.57 -6.17
CA THR A 9 -13.28 2.50 -7.42
C THR A 9 -14.75 2.23 -7.17
N SER A 10 -15.61 2.78 -8.01
CA SER A 10 -17.03 2.43 -8.07
C SER A 10 -17.35 1.33 -9.09
N ASP A 11 -16.39 0.97 -9.95
CA ASP A 11 -16.55 -0.07 -10.97
C ASP A 11 -16.23 -1.45 -10.37
N GLU A 12 -17.19 -2.36 -10.46
CA GLU A 12 -17.01 -3.73 -10.00
C GLU A 12 -16.13 -4.55 -10.95
N ASN A 13 -16.02 -4.15 -12.22
CA ASN A 13 -15.24 -4.86 -13.24
C ASN A 13 -13.75 -4.48 -13.24
N GLU A 14 -13.37 -3.37 -12.61
CA GLU A 14 -11.97 -3.01 -12.45
C GLU A 14 -11.25 -4.00 -11.54
N ASP A 15 -10.00 -4.31 -11.91
CA ASP A 15 -9.12 -5.17 -11.12
C ASP A 15 -8.63 -4.45 -9.85
N LYS A 16 -9.32 -4.71 -8.76
CA LYS A 16 -9.08 -4.12 -7.44
C LYS A 16 -7.75 -4.58 -6.84
N VAL A 17 -7.27 -5.77 -7.25
CA VAL A 17 -5.95 -6.27 -6.85
C VAL A 17 -4.88 -5.44 -7.53
N LEU A 18 -5.01 -5.18 -8.83
CA LEU A 18 -4.08 -4.32 -9.57
C LEU A 18 -4.07 -2.90 -9.00
N ILE A 19 -5.23 -2.31 -8.71
CA ILE A 19 -5.31 -0.97 -8.09
C ILE A 19 -4.64 -0.94 -6.70
N ALA A 20 -4.81 -1.99 -5.90
CA ALA A 20 -4.12 -2.12 -4.61
C ALA A 20 -2.61 -2.33 -4.78
N GLN A 21 -2.16 -3.03 -5.83
CA GLN A 21 -0.73 -3.14 -6.17
C GLN A 21 -0.14 -1.79 -6.57
N ASP A 22 -0.83 -1.03 -7.43
CA ASP A 22 -0.42 0.31 -7.83
C ASP A 22 -0.30 1.27 -6.64
N ALA A 23 -1.17 1.13 -5.65
CA ALA A 23 -1.07 1.86 -4.39
C ALA A 23 0.22 1.51 -3.62
N VAL A 24 0.64 0.24 -3.58
CA VAL A 24 1.93 -0.17 -3.00
C VAL A 24 3.10 0.42 -3.80
N GLU A 25 3.05 0.36 -5.13
CA GLU A 25 4.10 0.92 -5.99
C GLU A 25 4.20 2.43 -5.86
N GLN A 26 3.08 3.15 -5.68
CA GLN A 26 3.09 4.58 -5.38
C GLN A 26 3.85 4.89 -4.09
N ILE A 27 3.68 4.09 -3.03
CA ILE A 27 4.43 4.25 -1.77
C ILE A 27 5.94 4.17 -2.01
N ILE A 28 6.36 3.21 -2.85
CA ILE A 28 7.77 2.98 -3.19
C ILE A 28 8.31 4.13 -4.04
N GLN A 29 7.60 4.52 -5.10
CA GLN A 29 7.98 5.60 -6.01
C GLN A 29 8.10 6.95 -5.28
N LYS A 30 7.19 7.22 -4.34
CA LYS A 30 7.20 8.42 -3.53
C LYS A 30 8.18 8.36 -2.35
N LYS A 31 8.86 7.23 -2.15
CA LYS A 31 9.90 7.05 -1.13
C LYS A 31 9.42 7.35 0.29
N TYR A 32 8.15 7.10 0.59
CA TYR A 32 7.60 7.35 1.93
C TYR A 32 8.26 6.50 3.01
N ALA A 33 8.85 5.36 2.64
CA ALA A 33 9.53 4.44 3.54
C ALA A 33 11.00 4.84 3.84
N ASP A 34 11.62 5.69 3.03
CA ASP A 34 13.06 6.00 3.09
C ASP A 34 13.53 6.50 4.46
N PRO A 35 12.80 7.41 5.16
CA PRO A 35 13.22 7.87 6.49
C PRO A 35 13.23 6.76 7.55
N TYR A 36 12.45 5.69 7.35
CA TYR A 36 12.24 4.64 8.34
C TYR A 36 13.10 3.41 8.10
N ILE A 37 13.38 3.07 6.83
CA ILE A 37 14.20 1.89 6.49
C ILE A 37 15.62 2.04 7.05
N LYS A 38 16.18 3.25 7.03
CA LYS A 38 17.55 3.55 7.48
C LYS A 38 17.71 3.56 9.02
N ARG A 39 16.61 3.57 9.76
CA ARG A 39 16.60 3.66 11.23
C ARG A 39 16.73 2.29 11.89
N ASN A 40 17.80 2.06 12.64
CA ASN A 40 18.10 0.77 13.27
C ASN A 40 17.14 0.43 14.43
N ASP A 41 16.55 1.42 15.06
CA ASP A 41 15.50 1.25 16.08
C ASP A 41 14.17 0.75 15.48
N ILE A 42 13.97 0.92 14.17
CA ILE A 42 12.80 0.42 13.45
C ILE A 42 13.10 -0.97 12.89
N LYS A 43 12.48 -1.97 13.54
CA LYS A 43 12.63 -3.39 13.18
C LYS A 43 11.85 -3.83 11.95
N ALA A 44 10.78 -3.11 11.61
CA ALA A 44 9.95 -3.46 10.46
C ALA A 44 9.30 -2.24 9.82
N VAL A 45 9.27 -2.25 8.49
CA VAL A 45 8.51 -1.29 7.67
C VAL A 45 7.59 -2.10 6.76
N LEU A 46 6.29 -2.00 7.01
CA LEU A 46 5.24 -2.67 6.24
C LEU A 46 4.53 -1.62 5.39
N THR A 47 4.20 -1.97 4.16
CA THR A 47 3.41 -1.14 3.26
C THR A 47 2.18 -1.89 2.81
N TYR A 48 1.05 -1.20 2.73
CA TYR A 48 -0.18 -1.76 2.19
C TYR A 48 -0.83 -0.79 1.22
N GLY A 49 -1.26 -1.32 0.09
CA GLY A 49 -2.19 -0.68 -0.81
C GLY A 49 -3.57 -1.26 -0.56
N ILE A 50 -4.57 -0.39 -0.44
CA ILE A 50 -5.95 -0.80 -0.19
C ILE A 50 -6.84 -0.20 -1.28
N CYS A 51 -7.56 -1.05 -2.01
CA CYS A 51 -8.58 -0.62 -2.96
C CYS A 51 -9.96 -0.88 -2.38
N PHE A 52 -10.72 0.18 -2.09
CA PHE A 52 -12.13 0.09 -1.69
C PHE A 52 -13.04 0.03 -2.92
N CYS A 53 -14.05 -0.83 -2.87
CA CYS A 53 -15.15 -0.83 -3.82
C CYS A 53 -16.46 -1.10 -3.08
N LYS A 54 -17.35 -0.11 -3.05
CA LYS A 54 -18.60 -0.15 -2.29
C LYS A 54 -18.37 -0.53 -0.81
N LYS A 55 -18.79 -1.73 -0.39
CA LYS A 55 -18.68 -2.24 0.99
C LYS A 55 -17.53 -3.25 1.17
N GLU A 56 -16.72 -3.44 0.13
CA GLU A 56 -15.63 -4.40 0.11
C GLU A 56 -14.28 -3.68 -0.09
N CYS A 57 -13.20 -4.35 0.27
CA CYS A 57 -11.86 -3.88 -0.05
C CYS A 57 -10.92 -5.03 -0.36
N VAL A 58 -9.94 -4.74 -1.20
CA VAL A 58 -8.79 -5.61 -1.46
C VAL A 58 -7.57 -4.97 -0.86
N VAL A 59 -6.74 -5.78 -0.21
CA VAL A 59 -5.51 -5.34 0.46
C VAL A 59 -4.33 -6.11 -0.13
N VAL A 60 -3.30 -5.37 -0.53
CA VAL A 60 -2.02 -5.92 -0.97
C VAL A 60 -0.93 -5.39 -0.05
N GLY A 61 -0.11 -6.27 0.50
CA GLY A 61 0.93 -5.92 1.45
C GLY A 61 2.34 -6.25 0.97
N ARG A 62 3.33 -5.43 1.36
CA ARG A 62 4.75 -5.69 1.12
C ARG A 62 5.57 -5.28 2.35
N LYS A 63 6.50 -6.14 2.75
CA LYS A 63 7.48 -5.81 3.80
C LYS A 63 8.73 -5.21 3.14
N LEU A 64 9.12 -4.01 3.56
CA LEU A 64 10.30 -3.30 3.05
C LEU A 64 11.51 -3.37 3.99
N LYS A 65 11.29 -3.67 5.27
CA LYS A 65 12.31 -3.97 6.27
C LYS A 65 11.75 -4.94 7.28
#